data_AF-A0A420I0U5-F1
#
_entry.id   AF-A0A420I0U5-F1
#
_cell.length_a   1.000
_cell.length_b   1.000
_cell.length_c   1.000
_cell.angle_alpha   90.00
_cell.angle_beta   90.00
_cell.angle_gamma   90.00
#
_symmetry.space_group_name_H-M   'P 1'
#
loop_
_entity.id
_entity.type
_entity.pdbx_description
1 polymer ?
#
loop_
_entity_poly.entity_id
_entity_poly.type
_entity_poly.pdbx_seq_one_letter_code
_entity_poly.pdbx_strand_id
1 'polypeptide(L)'
;MAAQPSLTLEELKYLEQTRQRLHQLTNNIASLKQDVIQNSPLPNWSVNPPKGHSLQASAVILAGNIQALTAHLSKHSDLLNRTVIYPTPDYPGREHEGLLGQLLRKKLEPSVEKWVEKAKEVAESSSNTEEQEEFKSWAADWISLRIANYAQNEAGDEYTVEEREKGIETVRTGLKSSSKATNNSEDEEDGDEDG
;
A
#
# COMPACT_ATOMS: atom_id res chain seq x y z
N MET A 1 -44.42 -7.15 8.88
CA MET A 1 -43.11 -7.61 9.37
C MET A 1 -42.33 -8.04 8.13
N ALA A 2 -41.54 -7.12 7.55
CA ALA A 2 -40.89 -7.38 6.28
C ALA A 2 -39.78 -8.43 6.48
N ALA A 3 -39.90 -9.56 5.79
CA ALA A 3 -38.86 -10.58 5.75
C ALA A 3 -37.60 -9.94 5.15
N GLN A 4 -36.56 -9.79 5.95
CA GLN A 4 -35.24 -9.40 5.47
C GLN A 4 -34.80 -10.42 4.41
N PRO A 5 -34.18 -10.00 3.29
CA PRO A 5 -33.45 -10.96 2.47
C PRO A 5 -32.37 -11.57 3.36
N SER A 6 -32.49 -12.87 3.64
CA SER A 6 -31.48 -13.60 4.41
C SER A 6 -30.13 -13.41 3.72
N LEU A 7 -29.14 -12.86 4.43
CA LEU A 7 -27.77 -12.78 3.94
C LEU A 7 -27.35 -14.16 3.42
N THR A 8 -26.79 -14.19 2.22
CA THR A 8 -26.21 -15.43 1.70
C THR A 8 -24.95 -15.80 2.49
N LEU A 9 -24.57 -17.07 2.45
CA LEU A 9 -23.36 -17.55 3.15
C LEU A 9 -22.09 -16.83 2.65
N GLU A 10 -22.02 -16.52 1.36
CA GLU A 10 -20.90 -15.77 0.76
C GLU A 10 -20.85 -14.32 1.24
N GLU A 11 -22.00 -13.65 1.36
CA GLU A 11 -22.08 -12.29 1.90
C GLU A 11 -21.63 -12.25 3.38
N LEU A 12 -22.04 -13.25 4.16
CA LEU A 12 -21.60 -13.38 5.55
C LEU A 12 -20.08 -13.60 5.64
N LYS A 13 -19.51 -14.38 4.72
CA LYS A 13 -18.06 -14.57 4.62
C LYS A 13 -17.33 -13.26 4.29
N TYR A 14 -17.87 -12.40 3.41
CA TYR A 14 -17.26 -11.10 3.12
C TYR A 14 -17.29 -10.15 4.32
N LEU A 15 -18.36 -10.18 5.12
CA LEU A 15 -18.44 -9.43 6.37
C LEU A 15 -17.42 -9.94 7.40
N GLU A 16 -17.28 -11.25 7.55
CA GLU A 16 -16.28 -11.83 8.45
C GLU A 16 -14.85 -11.49 8.00
N GLN A 17 -14.56 -11.51 6.69
CA GLN A 17 -13.29 -11.03 6.16
C GLN A 17 -13.06 -9.54 6.46
N THR A 18 -14.10 -8.71 6.38
CA THR A 18 -14.02 -7.29 6.76
C THR A 18 -13.66 -7.15 8.24
N ARG A 19 -14.31 -7.93 9.11
CA ARG A 19 -14.04 -7.97 10.56
C ARG A 19 -12.59 -8.36 10.84
N GLN A 20 -12.07 -9.40 10.18
CA GLN A 20 -10.69 -9.86 10.34
C GLN A 20 -9.67 -8.79 9.95
N ARG A 21 -9.89 -8.10 8.82
CA ARG A 21 -9.02 -7.00 8.37
C ARG A 21 -9.05 -5.81 9.32
N LEU A 22 -10.24 -5.43 9.83
CA LEU A 22 -10.37 -4.40 10.86
C LEU A 22 -9.63 -4.77 12.15
N HIS A 23 -9.77 -6.03 12.59
CA HIS A 23 -9.06 -6.52 13.76
C HIS A 23 -7.53 -6.45 13.60
N GLN A 24 -7.01 -6.86 12.43
CA GLN A 24 -5.60 -6.73 12.10
C GLN A 24 -5.13 -5.27 12.13
N LEU A 25 -5.91 -4.35 11.58
CA LEU A 25 -5.61 -2.92 11.60
C LEU A 25 -5.54 -2.39 13.05
N THR A 26 -6.51 -2.76 13.89
CA THR A 26 -6.51 -2.39 15.31
C THR A 26 -5.26 -2.88 16.03
N ASN A 27 -4.86 -4.13 15.83
CA ASN A 27 -3.66 -4.69 16.44
C ASN A 27 -2.39 -3.96 15.99
N ASN A 28 -2.30 -3.60 14.69
CA ASN A 28 -1.17 -2.84 14.17
C ASN A 28 -1.10 -1.42 14.74
N ILE A 29 -2.24 -0.74 14.90
CA ILE A 29 -2.30 0.58 15.55
C ILE A 29 -1.89 0.47 17.03
N ALA A 30 -2.33 -0.58 17.73
CA ALA A 30 -1.95 -0.81 19.11
C ALA A 30 -0.44 -1.05 19.27
N SER A 31 0.15 -1.86 18.39
CA SER A 31 1.61 -2.08 18.36
C SER A 31 2.36 -0.77 18.08
N LEU A 32 1.93 -0.01 17.07
CA LEU A 32 2.52 1.30 16.74
C LEU A 32 2.45 2.27 17.92
N LYS A 33 1.30 2.34 18.59
CA LYS A 33 1.12 3.18 19.78
C LYS A 33 2.08 2.74 20.90
N GLN A 34 2.21 1.44 21.14
CA GLN A 34 3.13 0.91 22.14
C GLN A 34 4.58 1.27 21.79
N ASP A 35 4.99 1.12 20.54
CA ASP A 35 6.34 1.47 20.07
C ASP A 35 6.64 2.96 20.26
N VAL A 36 5.66 3.84 20.04
CA VAL A 36 5.82 5.29 20.28
C VAL A 36 5.94 5.62 21.77
N ILE A 37 5.16 4.97 22.63
CA ILE A 37 5.17 5.22 24.08
C ILE A 37 6.47 4.71 24.71
N GLN A 38 6.96 3.54 24.29
CA GLN A 38 8.13 2.90 24.88
C GLN A 38 9.46 3.53 24.43
N ASN A 39 9.50 4.13 23.24
CA ASN A 39 10.72 4.75 22.72
C ASN A 39 10.77 6.25 23.06
N SER A 40 11.41 6.57 24.20
CA SER A 40 11.79 7.93 24.61
C SER A 40 13.32 8.01 24.78
N PRO A 41 14.07 8.79 23.97
CA PRO A 41 13.61 9.68 22.90
C PRO A 41 13.03 8.91 21.70
N LEU A 42 12.22 9.60 20.88
CA LEU A 42 11.70 9.04 19.64
C LEU A 42 12.86 8.45 18.82
N PRO A 43 12.70 7.26 18.21
CA PRO A 43 13.75 6.67 17.39
C PRO A 43 14.22 7.68 16.34
N ASN A 44 15.54 7.80 16.16
CA ASN A 44 16.09 8.73 15.20
C ASN A 44 15.64 8.35 13.78
N TRP A 45 15.09 9.32 13.04
CA TRP A 45 14.65 9.15 11.65
C TRP A 45 15.83 8.95 10.66
N SER A 46 17.07 9.01 11.16
CA SER A 46 18.28 9.18 10.37
C SER A 46 19.11 7.91 10.25
N VAL A 47 19.27 7.51 8.99
CA VAL A 47 20.32 6.71 8.35
C VAL A 47 21.60 6.48 9.21
N ASN A 48 21.89 5.19 9.44
CA ASN A 48 23.12 4.54 9.92
C ASN A 48 23.56 4.78 11.40
N PRO A 49 23.74 3.74 12.25
CA PRO A 49 23.65 2.30 11.98
C PRO A 49 22.18 1.77 11.97
N PRO A 50 21.90 0.55 11.45
CA PRO A 50 20.55 0.05 11.21
C PRO A 50 19.91 -0.42 12.52
N LYS A 51 19.40 0.53 13.31
CA LYS A 51 18.56 0.25 14.49
C LYS A 51 17.31 1.14 14.54
N GLY A 52 16.84 1.60 13.38
CA GLY A 52 15.64 2.44 13.24
C GLY A 52 14.52 1.78 12.42
N HIS A 53 14.28 0.48 12.60
CA HIS A 53 13.33 -0.30 11.78
C HIS A 53 11.91 -0.42 12.34
N SER A 54 11.49 0.33 13.36
CA SER A 54 10.16 0.13 13.96
C SER A 54 9.07 1.05 13.39
N LEU A 55 9.28 2.37 13.36
CA LEU A 55 8.19 3.33 13.06
C LEU A 55 7.85 3.43 11.58
N GLN A 56 8.85 3.54 10.69
CA GLN A 56 8.60 3.61 9.25
C GLN A 56 8.00 2.29 8.75
N ALA A 57 8.57 1.15 9.17
CA ALA A 57 8.08 -0.16 8.78
C ALA A 57 6.63 -0.37 9.24
N SER A 58 6.31 -0.05 10.49
CA SER A 58 4.93 -0.12 11.00
C SER A 58 3.98 0.84 10.27
N ALA A 59 4.43 2.05 9.91
CA ALA A 59 3.63 2.98 9.10
C ALA A 59 3.35 2.45 7.67
N VAL A 60 4.34 1.83 7.02
CA VAL A 60 4.18 1.20 5.69
C VAL A 60 3.20 0.01 5.79
N ILE A 61 3.35 -0.83 6.82
CA ILE A 61 2.44 -1.95 7.08
C ILE A 61 1.02 -1.42 7.32
N LEU A 62 0.87 -0.35 8.12
CA LEU A 62 -0.42 0.28 8.39
C LEU A 62 -1.07 0.79 7.10
N ALA A 63 -0.31 1.51 6.27
CA ALA A 63 -0.78 2.01 4.98
C ALA A 63 -1.25 0.87 4.05
N GLY A 64 -0.48 -0.21 3.97
CA GLY A 64 -0.87 -1.40 3.18
C GLY A 64 -2.15 -2.06 3.68
N ASN A 65 -2.34 -2.17 5.00
CA ASN A 65 -3.57 -2.72 5.58
C ASN A 65 -4.78 -1.82 5.36
N ILE A 66 -4.61 -0.49 5.46
CA ILE A 66 -5.68 0.48 5.14
C ILE A 66 -6.07 0.35 3.66
N GLN A 67 -5.10 0.30 2.76
CA GLN A 67 -5.36 0.12 1.32
C GLN A 67 -6.10 -1.20 1.05
N ALA A 68 -5.67 -2.30 1.66
CA ALA A 68 -6.31 -3.60 1.50
C ALA A 68 -7.75 -3.63 2.06
N LEU A 69 -8.00 -2.94 3.18
CA LEU A 69 -9.34 -2.78 3.73
C LEU A 69 -10.22 -1.92 2.82
N THR A 70 -9.74 -0.77 2.36
CA THR A 70 -10.50 0.12 1.46
C THR A 70 -10.83 -0.57 0.14
N ALA A 71 -9.90 -1.33 -0.44
CA ALA A 71 -10.14 -2.13 -1.64
C ALA A 71 -11.19 -3.24 -1.41
N HIS A 72 -11.19 -3.87 -0.23
CA HIS A 72 -12.20 -4.87 0.13
C HIS A 72 -13.58 -4.24 0.31
N LEU A 73 -13.66 -3.09 0.99
CA LEU A 73 -14.90 -2.34 1.20
C LEU A 73 -15.47 -1.80 -0.11
N SER A 74 -14.63 -1.30 -1.03
CA SER A 74 -15.08 -0.80 -2.33
C SER A 74 -15.63 -1.91 -3.20
N LYS A 75 -14.95 -3.07 -3.24
CA LYS A 75 -15.38 -4.27 -3.98
C LYS A 75 -16.75 -4.79 -3.52
N HIS A 76 -17.04 -4.72 -2.22
CA HIS A 76 -18.28 -5.22 -1.62
C HIS A 76 -19.23 -4.08 -1.19
N SER A 77 -19.10 -2.89 -1.78
CA SER A 77 -19.88 -1.70 -1.41
C SER A 77 -21.39 -1.87 -1.59
N ASP A 78 -21.83 -2.59 -2.63
CA ASP A 78 -23.25 -2.88 -2.87
C ASP A 78 -23.90 -3.65 -1.70
N LEU A 79 -23.24 -4.70 -1.22
CA LEU A 79 -23.66 -5.46 -0.03
C LEU A 79 -23.78 -4.56 1.20
N LEU A 80 -22.77 -3.72 1.45
CA LEU A 80 -22.72 -2.85 2.62
C LEU A 80 -23.80 -1.77 2.59
N ASN A 81 -24.10 -1.23 1.40
CA ASN A 81 -25.15 -0.22 1.22
C ASN A 81 -26.56 -0.81 1.35
N ARG A 82 -26.76 -2.06 0.93
CA ARG A 82 -28.04 -2.77 1.07
C ARG A 82 -28.32 -3.24 2.49
N THR A 83 -27.28 -3.55 3.25
CA THR A 83 -27.40 -4.12 4.59
C THR A 83 -27.76 -3.04 5.62
N VAL A 84 -28.87 -3.23 6.34
CA VAL A 84 -29.29 -2.34 7.44
C VAL A 84 -28.97 -2.99 8.78
N ILE A 85 -28.24 -2.27 9.63
CA ILE A 85 -27.81 -2.76 10.94
C ILE A 85 -28.75 -2.21 12.02
N TYR A 86 -29.27 -3.11 12.86
CA TYR A 86 -30.07 -2.78 14.03
C TYR A 86 -29.69 -3.72 15.20
N PRO A 87 -29.80 -3.27 16.46
CA PRO A 87 -29.52 -4.14 17.61
C PRO A 87 -30.51 -5.30 17.66
N THR A 88 -30.05 -6.48 18.08
CA THR A 88 -30.93 -7.63 18.32
C THR A 88 -31.84 -7.37 19.53
N PRO A 89 -32.98 -8.07 19.64
CA PRO A 89 -33.84 -7.99 20.82
C PRO A 89 -33.14 -8.35 22.13
N ASP A 90 -32.09 -9.17 22.06
CA ASP A 90 -31.29 -9.61 23.21
C ASP A 90 -30.28 -8.55 23.69
N TYR A 91 -30.08 -7.46 22.93
CA TYR A 91 -29.16 -6.39 23.32
C TYR A 91 -29.77 -5.53 24.45
N PRO A 92 -29.02 -5.22 25.54
CA PRO A 92 -29.52 -4.43 26.67
C PRO A 92 -29.63 -2.94 26.32
N GLY A 93 -30.60 -2.59 25.48
CA GLY A 93 -30.75 -1.24 24.92
C GLY A 93 -31.00 -0.14 25.94
N ARG A 94 -31.61 -0.46 27.10
CA ARG A 94 -31.87 0.53 28.16
C ARG A 94 -30.66 0.86 29.03
N GLU A 95 -29.74 -0.08 29.20
CA GLU A 95 -28.55 0.10 30.05
C GLU A 95 -27.38 0.72 29.26
N HIS A 96 -27.33 0.46 27.95
CA HIS A 96 -26.21 0.83 27.10
C HIS A 96 -26.63 1.66 25.88
N GLU A 97 -27.70 2.45 25.99
CA GLU A 97 -28.18 3.31 24.91
C GLU A 97 -27.09 4.27 24.40
N GLY A 98 -26.31 4.86 25.32
CA GLY A 98 -25.23 5.77 24.96
C GLY A 98 -24.11 5.10 24.14
N LEU A 99 -23.76 3.86 24.49
CA LEU A 99 -22.77 3.07 23.73
C LEU A 99 -23.32 2.68 22.36
N LEU A 100 -24.58 2.26 22.29
CA LEU A 100 -25.25 1.92 21.04
C LEU A 100 -25.27 3.13 20.09
N GLY A 101 -25.57 4.31 20.61
CA GLY A 101 -25.53 5.56 19.85
C GLY A 101 -24.14 5.86 19.29
N GLN A 102 -23.07 5.58 20.05
CA GLN A 102 -21.69 5.73 19.58
C GLN A 102 -21.32 4.69 18.50
N LEU A 103 -21.69 3.42 18.69
CA LEU A 103 -21.36 2.34 17.77
C LEU A 103 -22.09 2.46 16.43
N LEU A 104 -23.36 2.88 16.43
CA LEU A 104 -24.17 3.03 15.22
C LEU A 104 -24.08 4.44 14.62
N ARG A 105 -23.25 5.32 15.18
CA ARG A 105 -23.05 6.68 14.67
C ARG A 105 -22.43 6.62 13.27
N LYS A 106 -23.13 7.17 12.28
CA LYS A 106 -22.62 7.37 10.91
C LYS A 106 -22.00 8.74 10.66
N LYS A 107 -22.23 9.69 11.58
CA LYS A 107 -21.72 11.06 11.47
C LYS A 107 -20.21 11.06 11.70
N LEU A 108 -19.47 11.66 10.75
CA LEU A 108 -18.02 11.83 10.83
C LEU A 108 -17.60 12.61 12.09
N GLU A 109 -16.33 12.48 12.44
CA GLU A 109 -15.77 13.29 13.52
C GLU A 109 -15.62 14.76 13.08
N PRO A 110 -15.81 15.75 13.97
CA PRO A 110 -15.79 17.17 13.60
C PRO A 110 -14.51 17.60 12.88
N SER A 111 -13.35 17.03 13.24
CA SER A 111 -12.08 17.31 12.55
C SER A 111 -12.06 16.82 11.11
N VAL A 112 -12.67 15.65 10.85
CA VAL A 112 -12.77 15.06 9.51
C VAL A 112 -13.81 15.82 8.68
N GLU A 113 -14.93 16.23 9.28
CA GLU A 113 -15.93 17.07 8.60
C GLU A 113 -15.32 18.36 8.05
N LYS A 114 -14.49 19.06 8.85
CA LYS A 114 -13.78 20.27 8.42
C LYS A 114 -12.82 20.00 7.26
N TRP A 115 -12.14 18.85 7.25
CA TRP A 115 -11.24 18.50 6.14
C TRP A 115 -12.02 18.18 4.86
N VAL A 116 -13.16 17.50 4.97
CA VAL A 116 -14.05 17.23 3.84
C VAL A 116 -14.64 18.52 3.27
N GLU A 117 -15.04 19.46 4.12
CA GLU A 117 -15.54 20.77 3.71
C GLU A 117 -14.48 21.57 2.94
N LYS A 118 -13.26 21.68 3.50
CA LYS A 118 -12.13 22.29 2.79
C LYS A 118 -11.82 21.60 1.46
N ALA A 119 -11.87 20.27 1.43
CA ALA A 119 -11.64 19.53 0.19
C ALA A 119 -12.70 19.84 -0.88
N LYS A 120 -13.96 20.07 -0.49
CA LYS A 120 -15.02 20.50 -1.40
C LYS A 120 -14.79 21.92 -1.92
N GLU A 121 -14.41 22.86 -1.05
CA GLU A 121 -14.07 24.23 -1.48
C GLU A 121 -12.91 24.25 -2.49
N VAL A 122 -11.89 23.41 -2.26
CA VAL A 122 -10.77 23.23 -3.19
C VAL A 122 -11.25 22.59 -4.50
N ALA A 123 -12.12 21.57 -4.44
CA ALA A 123 -12.66 20.94 -5.64
C ALA A 123 -13.50 21.91 -6.48
N GLU A 124 -14.33 22.75 -5.85
CA GLU A 124 -15.18 23.74 -6.53
C GLU A 124 -14.38 24.88 -7.17
N SER A 125 -13.26 25.28 -6.55
CA SER A 125 -12.32 26.25 -7.13
C SER A 125 -11.44 25.66 -8.25
N SER A 126 -11.40 24.34 -8.39
CA SER A 126 -10.62 23.64 -9.42
C SER A 126 -11.46 23.44 -10.68
N SER A 127 -11.39 24.36 -11.63
CA SER A 127 -12.22 24.31 -12.86
C SER A 127 -11.82 23.23 -13.88
N ASN A 128 -10.62 22.66 -13.78
CA ASN A 128 -10.03 21.80 -14.82
C ASN A 128 -9.73 20.37 -14.31
N THR A 129 -10.71 19.69 -13.71
CA THR A 129 -10.52 18.33 -13.20
C THR A 129 -10.24 17.32 -14.31
N GLU A 130 -10.90 17.43 -15.46
CA GLU A 130 -10.75 16.46 -16.57
C GLU A 130 -9.35 16.52 -17.21
N GLU A 131 -8.83 17.71 -17.49
CA GLU A 131 -7.47 17.91 -18.00
C GLU A 131 -6.41 17.39 -17.03
N GLN A 132 -6.64 17.55 -15.73
CA GLN A 132 -5.72 17.05 -14.70
C GLN A 132 -5.72 15.51 -14.63
N GLU A 133 -6.87 14.85 -14.79
CA GLU A 133 -6.94 13.39 -14.81
C GLU A 133 -6.30 12.81 -16.09
N GLU A 134 -6.52 13.45 -17.25
CA GLU A 134 -5.84 13.05 -18.50
C GLU A 134 -4.32 13.18 -18.36
N PHE A 135 -3.84 14.30 -17.82
CA PHE A 135 -2.41 14.50 -17.57
C PHE A 135 -1.83 13.46 -16.59
N LYS A 136 -2.54 13.14 -15.51
CA LYS A 136 -2.13 12.10 -14.56
C LYS A 136 -2.04 10.74 -15.22
N SER A 137 -3.04 10.37 -16.04
CA SER A 137 -3.03 9.10 -16.77
C SER A 137 -1.84 9.04 -17.74
N TRP A 138 -1.63 10.09 -18.53
CA TRP A 138 -0.50 10.18 -19.45
C TRP A 138 0.85 10.08 -18.73
N ALA A 139 1.01 10.78 -17.59
CA ALA A 139 2.23 10.74 -16.80
C ALA A 139 2.48 9.35 -16.21
N ALA A 140 1.42 8.68 -15.71
CA ALA A 140 1.53 7.33 -15.19
C ALA A 140 1.96 6.34 -16.28
N ASP A 141 1.40 6.42 -17.49
CA ASP A 141 1.76 5.57 -18.62
C ASP A 141 3.21 5.80 -19.07
N TRP A 142 3.62 7.07 -19.20
CA TRP A 142 4.99 7.41 -19.56
C TRP A 142 6.01 6.91 -18.54
N ILE A 143 5.74 7.14 -17.24
CA ILE A 143 6.61 6.67 -16.15
C ILE A 143 6.70 5.15 -16.16
N SER A 144 5.58 4.46 -16.38
CA SER A 144 5.55 2.99 -16.41
C SER A 144 6.44 2.42 -17.52
N LEU A 145 6.37 3.01 -18.71
CA LEU A 145 7.22 2.61 -19.84
C LEU A 145 8.70 2.91 -19.57
N ARG A 146 9.00 4.08 -18.98
CA ARG A 146 10.38 4.47 -18.65
C ARG A 146 10.99 3.55 -17.60
N ILE A 147 10.24 3.20 -16.55
CA ILE A 147 10.66 2.25 -15.51
C ILE A 147 10.91 0.87 -16.12
N ALA A 148 10.04 0.40 -17.03
CA ALA A 148 10.24 -0.87 -17.70
C ALA A 148 11.54 -0.88 -18.54
N ASN A 149 11.80 0.18 -19.29
CA ASN A 149 13.04 0.31 -20.07
C ASN A 149 14.28 0.34 -19.16
N TYR A 150 14.21 1.12 -18.06
CA TYR A 150 15.29 1.16 -17.07
C TYR A 150 15.56 -0.23 -16.50
N ALA A 151 14.52 -0.93 -16.04
CA ALA A 151 14.65 -2.26 -15.44
C ALA A 151 15.22 -3.31 -16.41
N GLN A 152 14.90 -3.22 -17.70
CA GLN A 152 15.36 -4.18 -18.71
C GLN A 152 16.76 -3.87 -19.26
N ASN A 153 17.09 -2.59 -19.48
CA ASN A 153 18.24 -2.20 -20.27
C ASN A 153 19.33 -1.47 -19.47
N GLU A 154 18.98 -0.79 -18.38
CA GLU A 154 19.87 0.15 -17.68
C GLU A 154 20.18 -0.28 -16.24
N ALA A 155 19.27 -0.99 -15.56
CA ALA A 155 19.41 -1.33 -14.14
C ALA A 155 20.59 -2.29 -13.85
N GLY A 156 20.97 -3.10 -14.83
CA GLY A 156 22.13 -3.98 -14.78
C GLY A 156 23.39 -3.40 -15.43
N ASP A 157 23.32 -2.17 -15.96
CA ASP A 157 24.47 -1.54 -16.62
C ASP A 157 25.45 -0.98 -15.58
N GLU A 158 26.71 -1.39 -15.68
CA GLU A 158 27.79 -0.94 -14.78
C GLU A 158 28.22 0.50 -15.10
N TYR A 159 27.78 1.05 -16.24
CA TYR A 159 28.18 2.37 -16.73
C TYR A 159 26.97 3.26 -17.01
N THR A 160 27.09 4.53 -16.64
CA THR A 160 26.05 5.52 -16.98
C THR A 160 26.10 5.88 -18.48
N VAL A 161 24.98 6.36 -19.02
CA VAL A 161 24.89 6.79 -20.43
C VAL A 161 25.93 7.87 -20.76
N GLU A 162 26.16 8.81 -19.84
CA GLU A 162 27.16 9.88 -20.00
C GLU A 162 28.62 9.37 -19.99
N GLU A 163 28.89 8.28 -19.26
CA GLU A 163 30.20 7.64 -19.20
C GLU A 163 30.51 6.84 -20.48
N ARG A 164 29.48 6.29 -21.13
CA ARG A 164 29.62 5.66 -22.46
C ARG A 164 29.94 6.67 -23.55
N GLU A 165 29.26 7.82 -23.55
CA GLU A 165 29.49 8.89 -24.53
C GLU A 165 30.88 9.53 -24.44
N LYS A 166 31.46 9.60 -23.24
CA LYS A 166 32.83 10.10 -22.98
C LYS A 166 33.93 9.05 -23.22
N GLY A 167 33.53 7.84 -23.61
CA GLY A 167 34.42 6.70 -23.76
C GLY A 167 34.67 6.01 -22.42
N ILE A 168 34.29 4.73 -22.36
CA ILE A 168 34.39 3.84 -21.19
C ILE A 168 35.85 3.75 -20.67
N GLU A 169 36.83 4.03 -21.53
CA GLU A 169 38.26 4.03 -21.22
C GLU A 169 38.69 5.13 -20.22
N THR A 170 37.90 6.20 -20.05
CA THR A 170 38.23 7.35 -19.19
C THR A 170 37.54 7.29 -17.82
N VAL A 171 36.70 6.28 -17.58
CA VAL A 171 35.88 6.16 -16.37
C VAL A 171 36.76 5.74 -15.18
N ARG A 172 36.92 6.68 -14.22
CA ARG A 172 37.76 6.52 -13.01
C ARG A 172 36.96 6.01 -11.81
N THR A 173 35.64 5.86 -11.93
CA THR A 173 34.78 5.28 -10.90
C THR A 173 35.05 3.77 -10.89
N GLY A 174 35.36 3.23 -9.71
CA GLY A 174 36.02 1.93 -9.54
C GLY A 174 35.21 0.67 -9.88
N LEU A 175 34.22 0.73 -10.78
CA LEU A 175 33.56 -0.45 -11.34
C LEU A 175 34.32 -0.91 -12.59
N LYS A 176 35.47 -1.57 -12.36
CA LYS A 176 36.07 -2.44 -13.37
C LYS A 176 35.50 -3.84 -13.13
N SER A 177 34.72 -4.35 -14.09
CA SER A 177 34.00 -5.63 -13.98
C SER A 177 34.89 -6.74 -13.38
N SER A 178 34.46 -7.34 -12.27
CA SER A 178 34.96 -8.65 -11.84
C SER A 178 34.18 -9.81 -12.48
N SER A 179 33.14 -9.51 -13.27
CA SER A 179 32.17 -10.48 -13.81
C SER A 179 32.62 -11.15 -15.11
N LYS A 180 33.68 -10.67 -15.78
CA LYS A 180 34.23 -11.32 -16.98
C LYS A 180 35.16 -12.51 -16.71
N ALA A 181 35.19 -13.04 -15.48
CA ALA A 181 36.04 -14.16 -15.09
C ALA A 181 35.34 -15.53 -15.00
N THR A 182 34.01 -15.61 -15.16
CA THR A 182 33.28 -16.89 -15.02
C THR A 182 32.18 -17.01 -16.07
N ASN A 183 32.56 -17.14 -17.33
CA ASN A 183 31.72 -17.74 -18.36
C ASN A 183 32.58 -18.34 -19.49
N ASN A 184 33.65 -19.04 -19.08
CA ASN A 184 34.32 -20.03 -19.93
C ASN A 184 34.23 -21.38 -19.20
N SER A 185 33.00 -21.90 -19.05
CA SER A 185 32.82 -23.35 -18.98
C SER A 185 32.70 -23.80 -20.41
N GLU A 186 33.85 -24.15 -20.99
CA GLU A 186 33.94 -24.92 -22.22
C GLU A 186 33.18 -26.23 -22.00
N ASP A 187 31.96 -26.30 -22.56
CA ASP A 187 31.34 -27.57 -22.96
C ASP A 187 32.21 -28.12 -24.10
N GLU A 188 33.16 -28.99 -23.78
CA GLU A 188 33.72 -29.93 -24.75
C GLU A 188 32.99 -31.26 -24.61
N GLU A 189 31.91 -31.42 -25.39
CA GLU A 189 31.38 -32.73 -25.77
C GLU A 189 31.96 -33.16 -27.13
N ASP A 190 32.55 -34.35 -27.09
CA ASP A 190 32.69 -35.39 -28.13
C ASP A 190 33.73 -35.29 -29.26
N GLY A 191 34.61 -36.29 -29.24
CA GLY A 191 35.42 -36.78 -30.37
C GLY A 191 35.91 -38.21 -30.10
N ASP A 192 35.13 -39.20 -30.55
CA ASP A 192 35.43 -40.63 -30.60
C ASP A 192 36.70 -41.00 -31.41
N GLU A 193 37.16 -42.24 -31.17
CA GLU A 193 37.88 -43.20 -32.04
C GLU A 193 39.40 -43.53 -31.85
N ASP A 194 39.58 -44.81 -31.47
CA ASP A 194 40.59 -45.82 -31.86
C ASP A 194 42.00 -45.92 -31.24
N GLY A 195 42.24 -47.10 -30.62
CA GLY A 195 43.55 -47.63 -30.19
C GLY A 195 43.47 -48.74 -29.15
#